data_AF-A0A7L4P167-F1
#
_entry.id   AF-A0A7L4P167-F1
#
_cell.length_a   1.000
_cell.length_b   1.000
_cell.length_c   1.000
_cell.angle_alpha   90.00
_cell.angle_beta   90.00
_cell.angle_gamma   90.00
#
_symmetry.space_group_name_H-M   'P 1'
#
loop_
_entity.id
_entity.type
_entity.pdbx_description
1 polymer ?
#
loop_
_entity_poly.entity_id
_entity_poly.type
_entity_poly.pdbx_seq_one_letter_code
_entity_poly.pdbx_strand_id
1 'polypeptide(L)'
;MQQLPLTSQLTLYILLVLIGFFAVVIWYGQYRVLKGKGYDNPDGSRDDWHEQKTHYGIAFADLTVACPATIAGIILLLINPRLGFYIIALTSFWFLWANVMTTATSLRFEKPKITLMWFVTFPLGAIVGFAYIMWTILNFNAIFSL
;
A
#
# COMPACT_ATOMS: atom_id res chain seq x y z
N MET A 1 -2.04 17.64 -17.08
CA MET A 1 -0.68 17.36 -16.56
C MET A 1 0.40 18.33 -17.08
N GLN A 2 0.06 19.40 -17.81
CA GLN A 2 1.03 20.26 -18.52
C GLN A 2 1.88 21.22 -17.63
N GLN A 3 1.95 21.02 -16.31
CA GLN A 3 2.67 21.93 -15.40
C GLN A 3 3.54 21.24 -14.33
N LEU A 4 3.76 19.92 -14.41
CA LEU A 4 4.68 19.26 -13.47
C LEU A 4 6.13 19.35 -13.96
N PRO A 5 7.10 19.77 -13.13
CA PRO A 5 8.51 19.63 -13.43
C PRO A 5 8.86 18.17 -13.77
N LEU A 6 9.85 17.95 -14.64
CA LEU A 6 10.27 16.61 -15.05
C LEU A 6 10.56 15.69 -13.86
N THR A 7 11.22 16.21 -12.83
CA THR A 7 11.49 15.48 -11.59
C THR A 7 10.21 15.00 -10.91
N SER A 8 9.17 15.83 -10.85
CA SER A 8 7.88 15.46 -10.27
C SER A 8 7.17 14.39 -11.09
N GLN A 9 7.26 14.45 -12.42
CA GLN A 9 6.71 13.44 -13.32
C GLN A 9 7.41 12.08 -13.14
N LEU A 10 8.74 12.07 -13.09
CA LEU A 10 9.53 10.85 -12.86
C LEU A 10 9.21 10.23 -11.50
N THR A 11 9.15 11.06 -10.45
CA THR A 11 8.75 10.61 -9.11
C THR A 11 7.35 9.99 -9.13
N LEU A 12 6.38 10.62 -9.81
CA LEU A 12 5.05 10.05 -9.95
C LEU A 12 5.08 8.67 -10.61
N TYR A 13 5.76 8.52 -11.75
CA TYR A 13 5.81 7.23 -12.43
C TYR A 13 6.45 6.13 -11.58
N ILE A 14 7.53 6.45 -10.87
CA ILE A 14 8.15 5.51 -9.92
C ILE A 14 7.17 5.10 -8.83
N LEU A 15 6.46 6.06 -8.22
CA LEU A 15 5.47 5.79 -7.18
C LEU A 15 4.32 4.93 -7.71
N LEU A 16 3.82 5.18 -8.93
CA LEU A 16 2.75 4.40 -9.54
C LEU A 16 3.17 2.95 -9.80
N VAL A 17 4.39 2.73 -10.28
CA VAL A 17 4.94 1.38 -10.48
C VAL A 17 5.06 0.65 -9.15
N LEU A 18 5.61 1.31 -8.12
CA LEU A 18 5.77 0.72 -6.79
C LEU A 18 4.41 0.39 -6.16
N ILE A 19 3.45 1.32 -6.19
CA ILE A 19 2.10 1.12 -5.65
C ILE A 19 1.38 -0.02 -6.38
N GLY A 20 1.43 -0.04 -7.72
CA GLY A 20 0.83 -1.11 -8.50
C GLY A 20 1.44 -2.47 -8.20
N PHE A 21 2.77 -2.53 -8.09
CA PHE A 21 3.49 -3.74 -7.69
C PHE A 21 3.10 -4.20 -6.28
N PHE A 22 3.08 -3.29 -5.30
CA PHE A 22 2.64 -3.60 -3.94
C PHE A 22 1.21 -4.09 -3.90
N ALA A 23 0.29 -3.46 -4.64
CA ALA A 23 -1.09 -3.90 -4.70
C ALA A 23 -1.18 -5.36 -5.16
N VAL A 24 -0.42 -5.78 -6.17
CA VAL A 24 -0.42 -7.18 -6.64
C VAL A 24 0.16 -8.14 -5.59
N VAL A 25 1.29 -7.76 -4.96
CA VAL A 25 1.94 -8.60 -3.93
C VAL A 25 1.04 -8.76 -2.70
N ILE A 26 0.46 -7.66 -2.22
CA ILE A 26 -0.50 -7.65 -1.11
C ILE A 26 -1.71 -8.50 -1.51
N TRP A 27 -2.26 -8.32 -2.71
CA TRP A 27 -3.43 -9.07 -3.13
C TRP A 27 -3.21 -10.58 -3.05
N TYR A 28 -2.06 -11.07 -3.52
CA TYR A 28 -1.68 -12.48 -3.38
C TYR A 28 -1.47 -12.92 -1.92
N GLY A 29 -0.78 -12.10 -1.12
CA GLY A 29 -0.54 -12.38 0.30
C GLY A 29 -1.85 -12.51 1.08
N GLN A 30 -2.74 -11.54 0.92
CA GLN A 30 -4.03 -11.50 1.61
C GLN A 30 -4.98 -12.61 1.15
N TYR A 31 -4.93 -13.00 -0.13
CA TYR A 31 -5.65 -14.17 -0.63
C TYR A 31 -5.27 -15.45 0.13
N ARG A 32 -3.98 -15.61 0.45
CA ARG A 32 -3.52 -16.77 1.25
C ARG A 32 -4.02 -16.70 2.69
N VAL A 33 -4.06 -15.50 3.29
CA VAL A 33 -4.61 -15.28 4.63
C VAL A 33 -6.07 -15.71 4.69
N LEU A 34 -6.91 -15.27 3.73
CA LEU A 34 -8.31 -15.69 3.67
C LEU A 34 -8.51 -17.19 3.39
N LYS A 35 -7.50 -17.87 2.83
CA LYS A 35 -7.46 -19.34 2.71
C LYS A 35 -7.03 -20.06 3.99
N GLY A 36 -6.88 -19.34 5.10
CA GLY A 36 -6.51 -19.91 6.39
C GLY A 36 -5.00 -20.07 6.60
N LYS A 37 -4.15 -19.55 5.70
CA LYS A 37 -2.69 -19.66 5.84
C LYS A 37 -2.16 -18.48 6.65
N GLY A 38 -1.37 -18.74 7.70
CA GLY A 38 -0.54 -17.72 8.34
C GLY A 38 0.51 -17.16 7.38
N TYR A 39 1.03 -15.97 7.71
CA TYR A 39 2.05 -15.28 6.94
C TYR A 39 3.43 -15.59 7.52
N ASP A 40 4.30 -16.21 6.73
CA ASP A 40 5.64 -16.61 7.17
C ASP A 40 6.61 -15.43 6.99
N ASN A 41 7.21 -14.96 8.09
CA ASN A 41 8.09 -13.81 8.10
C ASN A 41 9.55 -14.20 7.81
N PRO A 42 10.37 -13.27 7.28
CA PRO A 42 11.78 -13.54 6.98
C PRO A 42 12.63 -13.98 8.18
N ASP A 43 12.18 -13.70 9.40
CA ASP A 43 12.87 -14.06 10.64
C ASP A 43 12.39 -15.39 11.24
N GLY A 44 11.50 -16.11 10.54
CA GLY A 44 10.95 -17.40 10.94
C GLY A 44 9.72 -17.31 11.85
N SER A 45 9.29 -16.11 12.24
CA SER A 45 8.00 -15.92 12.92
C SER A 45 6.82 -16.11 11.95
N ARG A 46 5.61 -16.26 12.50
CA ARG A 46 4.42 -16.49 11.67
C ARG A 46 3.24 -15.68 12.18
N ASP A 47 2.84 -14.68 11.42
CA ASP A 47 1.65 -13.90 11.72
C ASP A 47 0.40 -14.71 11.36
N ASP A 48 -0.26 -15.27 12.39
CA ASP A 48 -1.49 -16.04 12.25
C ASP A 48 -2.73 -15.18 12.54
N TRP A 49 -3.62 -15.09 11.56
CA TRP A 49 -4.88 -14.36 11.68
C TRP A 49 -5.85 -15.00 12.68
N HIS A 50 -5.68 -16.29 13.04
CA HIS A 50 -6.48 -16.92 14.08
C HIS A 50 -6.26 -16.23 15.44
N GLU A 51 -5.04 -15.77 15.72
CA GLU A 51 -4.66 -15.06 16.93
C GLU A 51 -4.77 -13.55 16.74
N GLN A 52 -4.44 -13.07 15.54
CA GLN A 52 -4.35 -11.66 15.20
C GLN A 52 -5.53 -11.24 14.28
N LYS A 53 -6.75 -11.18 14.83
CA LYS A 53 -7.99 -10.95 14.05
C LYS A 53 -7.96 -9.72 13.13
N THR A 54 -7.19 -8.69 13.48
CA THR A 54 -6.96 -7.52 12.62
C THR A 54 -6.43 -7.90 11.24
N HIS A 55 -5.54 -8.90 11.15
CA HIS A 55 -5.01 -9.39 9.88
C HIS A 55 -6.10 -9.94 8.95
N TYR A 56 -7.11 -10.62 9.50
CA TYR A 56 -8.23 -11.11 8.69
C TYR A 56 -9.06 -9.94 8.13
N GLY A 57 -9.35 -8.93 8.95
CA GLY A 57 -10.09 -7.75 8.52
C GLY A 57 -9.34 -6.95 7.44
N ILE A 58 -8.03 -6.76 7.63
CA ILE A 58 -7.16 -6.13 6.62
C ILE A 58 -7.14 -6.96 5.35
N ALA A 59 -6.97 -8.29 5.44
CA ALA A 59 -6.93 -9.17 4.28
C ALA A 59 -8.20 -9.07 3.44
N PHE A 60 -9.37 -9.08 4.09
CA PHE A 60 -10.65 -8.93 3.42
C PHE A 60 -10.74 -7.57 2.70
N ALA A 61 -10.46 -6.47 3.41
CA ALA A 61 -10.52 -5.13 2.85
C ALA A 61 -9.53 -4.93 1.68
N ASP A 62 -8.32 -5.46 1.78
CA ASP A 62 -7.32 -5.42 0.72
C ASP A 62 -7.79 -6.14 -0.54
N LEU A 63 -8.31 -7.37 -0.40
CA LEU A 63 -8.77 -8.19 -1.53
C LEU A 63 -9.99 -7.62 -2.24
N THR A 64 -10.96 -7.09 -1.48
CA THR A 64 -12.26 -6.69 -2.04
C THR A 64 -12.33 -5.22 -2.40
N VAL A 65 -11.50 -4.38 -1.78
CA VAL A 65 -11.56 -2.92 -1.95
C VAL A 65 -10.20 -2.35 -2.34
N ALA A 66 -9.19 -2.43 -1.47
CA ALA A 66 -8.00 -1.59 -1.62
C ALA A 66 -7.19 -1.96 -2.89
N CYS A 67 -6.83 -3.23 -3.08
CA CYS A 67 -6.06 -3.65 -4.24
C CYS A 67 -6.84 -3.43 -5.55
N PRO A 68 -8.13 -3.83 -5.69
CA PRO A 68 -8.92 -3.50 -6.88
C PRO A 68 -9.03 -2.00 -7.15
N ALA A 69 -9.29 -1.19 -6.11
CA ALA A 69 -9.40 0.26 -6.25
C ALA A 69 -8.07 0.90 -6.65
N THR A 70 -6.93 0.40 -6.15
CA THR A 70 -5.61 0.88 -6.58
C THR A 70 -5.38 0.62 -8.06
N ILE A 71 -5.64 -0.59 -8.55
CA ILE A 71 -5.48 -0.92 -9.98
C ILE A 71 -6.44 -0.08 -10.83
N ALA A 72 -7.70 0.02 -10.43
CA ALA A 72 -8.68 0.87 -11.10
C ALA A 72 -8.25 2.35 -11.11
N GLY A 73 -7.71 2.86 -10.00
CA GLY A 73 -7.18 4.22 -9.88
C GLY A 73 -6.01 4.48 -10.83
N ILE A 74 -5.08 3.52 -10.96
CA ILE A 74 -3.95 3.60 -11.91
C ILE A 74 -4.46 3.63 -13.35
N ILE A 75 -5.45 2.80 -13.70
CA ILE A 75 -6.06 2.82 -15.04
C ILE A 75 -6.79 4.16 -15.27
N LEU A 76 -7.54 4.64 -14.28
CA LEU A 76 -8.29 5.88 -14.33
C LEU A 76 -7.39 7.10 -14.53
N LEU A 77 -6.11 7.06 -14.10
CA LEU A 77 -5.18 8.15 -14.40
C LEU A 77 -5.04 8.43 -15.91
N LEU A 78 -5.29 7.45 -16.77
CA LEU A 78 -5.22 7.59 -18.22
C LEU A 78 -6.50 8.19 -18.85
N ILE A 79 -7.63 8.09 -18.15
CA ILE A 79 -8.96 8.45 -18.69
C ILE A 79 -9.54 9.68 -17.97
N ASN A 80 -9.52 9.65 -16.65
CA ASN A 80 -9.95 10.75 -15.77
C ASN A 80 -8.88 10.95 -14.67
N PRO A 81 -7.84 11.74 -14.96
CA PRO A 81 -6.68 11.88 -14.07
C PRO A 81 -7.06 12.28 -12.64
N ARG A 82 -8.01 13.21 -12.46
CA ARG A 82 -8.43 13.68 -11.13
C ARG A 82 -8.96 12.54 -10.27
N LEU A 83 -9.87 11.76 -10.83
CA LEU A 83 -10.45 10.63 -10.10
C LEU A 83 -9.38 9.57 -9.84
N GLY A 84 -8.49 9.31 -10.79
CA GLY A 84 -7.35 8.42 -10.61
C GLY A 84 -6.44 8.84 -9.45
N PHE A 85 -5.97 10.09 -9.44
CA PHE A 85 -5.15 10.63 -8.34
C PHE A 85 -5.86 10.56 -6.99
N TYR A 86 -7.16 10.89 -6.95
CA TYR A 86 -7.95 10.84 -5.72
C TYR A 86 -8.08 9.42 -5.16
N ILE A 87 -8.44 8.45 -6.00
CA ILE A 87 -8.57 7.04 -5.59
C ILE A 87 -7.22 6.49 -5.11
N ILE A 88 -6.14 6.76 -5.84
CA ILE A 88 -4.82 6.27 -5.44
C ILE A 88 -4.38 6.91 -4.12
N ALA A 89 -4.68 8.20 -3.88
CA ALA A 89 -4.39 8.84 -2.60
C ALA A 89 -5.15 8.19 -1.44
N LEU A 90 -6.44 7.87 -1.62
CA LEU A 90 -7.24 7.15 -0.62
C LEU A 90 -6.68 5.74 -0.36
N THR A 91 -6.36 4.99 -1.40
CA THR A 91 -5.78 3.64 -1.23
C THR A 91 -4.36 3.69 -0.64
N SER A 92 -3.58 4.73 -0.95
CA SER A 92 -2.26 4.96 -0.33
C SER A 92 -2.39 5.25 1.17
N PHE A 93 -3.42 5.99 1.58
CA PHE A 93 -3.73 6.19 2.99
C PHE A 93 -4.11 4.87 3.67
N TRP A 94 -4.93 4.06 3.02
CA TRP A 94 -5.26 2.72 3.53
C TRP A 94 -4.02 1.85 3.67
N PHE A 95 -3.15 1.77 2.65
CA PHE A 95 -1.92 0.99 2.72
C PHE A 95 -0.98 1.48 3.82
N LEU A 96 -0.85 2.80 4.00
CA LEU A 96 -0.11 3.39 5.12
C LEU A 96 -0.66 2.87 6.45
N TRP A 97 -1.96 3.01 6.69
CA TRP A 97 -2.59 2.57 7.92
C TRP A 97 -2.46 1.05 8.13
N ALA A 98 -2.80 0.24 7.12
CA ALA A 98 -2.78 -1.22 7.19
C ALA A 98 -1.38 -1.77 7.46
N ASN A 99 -0.34 -1.21 6.82
CA ASN A 99 1.05 -1.61 7.07
C ASN A 99 1.50 -1.20 8.47
N VAL A 100 1.14 -0.01 8.96
CA VAL A 100 1.44 0.40 10.34
C VAL A 100 0.78 -0.54 11.35
N MET A 101 -0.49 -0.88 11.14
CA MET A 101 -1.22 -1.79 12.03
C MET A 101 -0.66 -3.22 12.00
N THR A 102 -0.34 -3.73 10.82
CA THR A 102 0.33 -5.03 10.62
C THR A 102 1.67 -5.05 11.36
N THR A 103 2.49 -4.00 11.16
CA THR A 103 3.79 -3.85 11.82
C THR A 103 3.66 -3.80 13.34
N ALA A 104 2.76 -2.97 13.87
CA ALA A 104 2.54 -2.83 15.31
C ALA A 104 2.02 -4.13 15.94
N THR A 105 1.18 -4.87 15.21
CA THR A 105 0.65 -6.16 15.66
C THR A 105 1.79 -7.20 15.69
N SER A 106 2.56 -7.34 14.61
CA SER A 106 3.71 -8.25 14.55
C SER A 106 4.75 -7.94 15.65
N LEU A 107 5.07 -6.65 15.88
CA LEU A 107 5.97 -6.24 16.97
C LEU A 107 5.44 -6.64 18.37
N ARG A 108 4.13 -6.58 18.58
CA ARG A 108 3.50 -6.93 19.86
C ARG A 108 3.48 -8.42 20.11
N PHE A 109 3.10 -9.21 19.10
CA PHE A 109 2.85 -10.65 19.25
C PHE A 109 4.10 -11.49 18.97
N GLU A 110 4.78 -11.24 17.85
CA GLU A 110 5.90 -12.07 17.38
C GLU A 110 7.26 -11.61 17.90
N LYS A 111 7.38 -10.32 18.28
CA LYS A 111 8.65 -9.68 18.69
C LYS A 111 9.80 -10.01 17.71
N PRO A 112 9.60 -9.74 16.41
CA PRO A 112 10.49 -10.19 15.36
C PRO A 112 11.88 -9.58 15.47
N LYS A 113 12.88 -10.27 14.91
CA LYS A 113 14.23 -9.71 14.78
C LYS A 113 14.25 -8.66 13.67
N ILE A 114 14.56 -7.42 14.03
CA ILE A 114 14.63 -6.31 13.07
C ILE A 114 15.86 -6.48 12.17
N THR A 115 15.62 -7.01 10.97
CA THR A 115 16.61 -7.18 9.89
C THR A 115 16.30 -6.24 8.72
N LEU A 116 17.20 -6.12 7.74
CA LEU A 116 16.93 -5.37 6.51
C LEU A 116 15.70 -5.93 5.77
N MET A 117 15.56 -7.25 5.71
CA MET A 117 14.40 -7.90 5.11
C MET A 117 13.10 -7.58 5.84
N TRP A 118 13.16 -7.44 7.16
CA TRP A 118 12.01 -6.99 7.95
C TRP A 118 11.56 -5.58 7.53
N PHE A 119 12.50 -4.64 7.34
CA PHE A 119 12.19 -3.29 6.85
C PHE A 119 11.58 -3.28 5.44
N VAL A 120 12.03 -4.17 4.56
CA VAL A 120 11.46 -4.29 3.22
C VAL A 120 10.04 -4.88 3.26
N THR A 121 9.74 -5.74 4.23
CA THR A 121 8.47 -6.47 4.31
C THR A 121 7.38 -5.68 5.02
N PHE A 122 7.72 -4.96 6.10
CA PHE A 122 6.74 -4.35 7.00
C PHE A 122 6.54 -2.84 6.75
N PRO A 123 7.55 -1.96 6.96
CA PRO A 123 7.34 -0.52 6.80
C PRO A 123 7.44 0.00 5.36
N LEU A 124 7.98 -0.76 4.41
CA LEU A 124 8.19 -0.25 3.05
C LEU A 124 6.88 0.16 2.36
N GLY A 125 5.82 -0.65 2.48
CA GLY A 125 4.50 -0.32 1.94
C GLY A 125 3.94 0.97 2.55
N ALA A 126 4.13 1.17 3.85
CA ALA A 126 3.77 2.41 4.53
C ALA A 126 4.53 3.62 4.00
N ILE A 127 5.85 3.49 3.80
CA ILE A 127 6.70 4.56 3.27
C ILE A 127 6.25 4.96 1.86
N VAL A 128 5.97 3.98 0.99
CA VAL A 128 5.50 4.26 -0.38
C VAL A 128 4.13 4.95 -0.39
N GLY A 129 3.18 4.46 0.41
CA GLY A 129 1.88 5.10 0.54
C GLY A 129 1.99 6.54 1.05
N PHE A 130 2.81 6.77 2.09
CA PHE A 130 3.08 8.11 2.61
C PHE A 130 3.74 9.02 1.58
N ALA A 131 4.73 8.52 0.84
CA ALA A 131 5.42 9.29 -0.19
C ALA A 131 4.46 9.74 -1.29
N TYR A 132 3.50 8.90 -1.70
CA TYR A 132 2.46 9.28 -2.65
C TYR A 132 1.53 10.36 -2.10
N ILE A 133 1.05 10.21 -0.86
CA ILE A 133 0.20 11.22 -0.22
C ILE A 133 0.92 12.57 -0.17
N MET A 134 2.19 12.59 0.24
CA MET A 134 2.99 13.81 0.26
C MET A 134 3.16 14.39 -1.13
N TRP A 135 3.46 13.56 -2.13
CA TRP A 135 3.57 14.00 -3.51
C TRP A 135 2.25 14.62 -4.02
N THR A 136 1.11 14.00 -3.73
CA THR A 136 -0.21 14.53 -4.10
C THR A 136 -0.50 15.88 -3.44
N ILE A 137 -0.15 16.06 -2.15
CA ILE A 137 -0.33 17.33 -1.44
C ILE A 137 0.56 18.42 -2.05
N LEU A 138 1.83 18.15 -2.29
CA LEU A 138 2.78 19.12 -2.84
C LEU A 138 2.42 19.55 -4.26
N ASN A 139 1.79 18.67 -5.03
CA ASN A 139 1.38 18.92 -6.41
C ASN A 139 -0.13 19.13 -6.54
N PHE A 140 -0.85 19.39 -5.43
CA PHE A 140 -2.31 19.42 -5.39
C PHE A 140 -2.91 20.35 -6.43
N ASN A 141 -2.40 21.58 -6.54
CA ASN A 141 -2.85 22.55 -7.53
C ASN A 141 -2.68 22.01 -8.95
N ALA A 142 -1.50 21.47 -9.30
CA ALA A 142 -1.24 20.94 -10.64
C ALA A 142 -2.15 19.74 -11.01
N ILE A 143 -2.68 19.03 -10.02
CA ILE A 143 -3.54 17.84 -10.21
C ILE A 143 -5.03 18.23 -10.26
N PHE A 144 -5.48 19.04 -9.32
CA PHE A 144 -6.91 19.27 -9.06
C PHE A 144 -7.40 20.65 -9.49
N SER A 145 -6.51 21.58 -9.86
CA SER A 145 -6.96 22.85 -10.43
C SER A 145 -7.37 22.68 -11.91
N LEU A 146 -8.65 23.00 -12.16
CA LEU A 146 -9.25 23.56 -13.38
C LEU A 146 -10.16 24.63 -12.80
#